data_AF-A0A3N5M431-F1
#
_entry.id   AF-A0A3N5M431-F1
#
_cell.length_a   1.000
_cell.length_b   1.000
_cell.length_c   1.000
_cell.angle_alpha   90.00
_cell.angle_beta   90.00
_cell.angle_gamma   90.00
#
_symmetry.space_group_name_H-M   'P 1'
#
loop_
_entity.id
_entity.type
_entity.pdbx_description
1 polymer ?
#
loop_
_entity_poly.entity_id
_entity_poly.type
_entity_poly.pdbx_seq_one_letter_code
_entity_poly.pdbx_strand_id
1 'polypeptide(L)'
;MKRAVSISIGSSKRNKMLELELLGEKVCIERIGTDGDMEKAAQLYKELDGKVEAFGVGGADLGTMVDQKWYPLYSVNKMVRFIQKTPVVDGTGLKNTLERKLAQVIDAKIGPYIEEKGRKVFVTLGVDRWGMTKSFLDAGYDCAFGDLMFGLGLPFVVHTERALKILATLVMPIAGRLPFEWVYPTGKEQDRRIPKWEKYYQWATVVAGDCHYIKRHMPDRMDGKVIATNTTTQADIEMFRQFGVKYLFTSTPVLDGRSFGTNMMEAALIAIAGKGRKLTYDELNQMLDQLGFEPQLQELN
;
A
#
# COMPACT_ATOMS: atom_id res chain seq x y z
N MET A 1 -28.28 -4.12 4.60
CA MET A 1 -26.90 -4.15 5.15
C MET A 1 -25.97 -3.88 3.99
N LYS A 2 -25.05 -2.91 4.13
CA LYS A 2 -24.10 -2.58 3.06
C LYS A 2 -23.07 -3.69 2.93
N ARG A 3 -22.56 -3.93 1.72
CA ARG A 3 -21.58 -4.97 1.39
C ARG A 3 -20.49 -4.40 0.49
N ALA A 4 -19.25 -4.50 0.95
CA ALA A 4 -18.07 -4.25 0.13
C ALA A 4 -17.39 -5.60 -0.15
N VAL A 5 -16.91 -5.80 -1.38
CA VAL A 5 -16.23 -7.06 -1.76
C VAL A 5 -14.88 -6.77 -2.41
N SER A 6 -13.80 -7.30 -1.84
CA SER A 6 -12.49 -7.33 -2.46
C SER A 6 -12.31 -8.62 -3.23
N ILE A 7 -12.26 -8.56 -4.56
CA ILE A 7 -11.84 -9.70 -5.38
C ILE A 7 -10.33 -9.58 -5.60
N SER A 8 -9.61 -10.61 -5.15
CA SER A 8 -8.16 -10.63 -5.11
C SER A 8 -7.58 -11.77 -5.91
N ILE A 9 -6.56 -11.49 -6.71
CA ILE A 9 -5.75 -12.54 -7.37
C ILE A 9 -4.85 -13.31 -6.41
N GLY A 10 -4.74 -12.88 -5.14
CA GLY A 10 -4.01 -13.62 -4.12
C GLY A 10 -4.76 -14.89 -3.68
N SER A 11 -4.11 -15.69 -2.83
CA SER A 11 -4.68 -16.99 -2.43
C SER A 11 -6.07 -16.90 -1.78
N SER A 12 -6.93 -17.87 -2.11
CA SER A 12 -8.25 -18.10 -1.51
C SER A 12 -8.19 -18.60 -0.06
N LYS A 13 -7.04 -19.10 0.40
CA LYS A 13 -6.80 -19.45 1.82
C LYS A 13 -6.96 -18.26 2.77
N ARG A 14 -6.88 -17.04 2.23
CA ARG A 14 -7.08 -15.77 2.95
C ARG A 14 -8.49 -15.20 2.75
N ASN A 15 -9.45 -16.01 2.29
CA ASN A 15 -10.84 -15.58 2.22
C ASN A 15 -11.36 -15.34 3.62
N LYS A 16 -12.05 -14.22 3.81
CA LYS A 16 -12.66 -13.83 5.07
C LYS A 16 -13.87 -12.96 4.78
N MET A 17 -14.91 -13.15 5.56
CA MET A 17 -16.06 -12.27 5.64
C MET A 17 -16.15 -11.77 7.08
N LEU A 18 -16.42 -10.49 7.26
CA LEU A 18 -16.59 -9.87 8.56
C LEU A 18 -17.69 -8.80 8.47
N GLU A 19 -18.51 -8.71 9.50
CA GLU A 19 -19.42 -7.59 9.70
C GLU A 19 -18.80 -6.62 10.69
N LEU A 20 -18.86 -5.33 10.38
CA LEU A 20 -18.33 -4.26 11.21
C LEU A 20 -19.26 -3.06 11.14
N GLU A 21 -19.16 -2.22 12.16
CA GLU A 21 -19.85 -0.94 12.23
C GLU A 21 -18.82 0.17 12.05
N LEU A 22 -19.00 1.00 11.02
CA LEU A 22 -18.15 2.16 10.74
C LEU A 22 -19.03 3.39 10.65
N LEU A 23 -18.74 4.42 11.44
CA LEU A 23 -19.50 5.67 11.46
C LEU A 23 -21.02 5.46 11.65
N GLY A 24 -21.41 4.48 12.48
CA GLY A 24 -22.80 4.12 12.74
C GLY A 24 -23.48 3.27 11.66
N GLU A 25 -22.74 2.85 10.62
CA GLU A 25 -23.25 2.06 9.51
C GLU A 25 -22.71 0.62 9.55
N LYS A 26 -23.60 -0.37 9.50
CA LYS A 26 -23.22 -1.78 9.39
C LYS A 26 -22.83 -2.12 7.95
N VAL A 27 -21.59 -2.59 7.80
CA VAL A 27 -21.03 -3.05 6.52
C VAL A 27 -20.45 -4.45 6.66
N CYS A 28 -20.82 -5.32 5.73
CA CYS A 28 -20.18 -6.61 5.53
C CYS A 28 -19.01 -6.44 4.55
N ILE A 29 -17.80 -6.75 5.01
CA ILE A 29 -16.59 -6.76 4.20
C ILE A 29 -16.23 -8.21 3.87
N GLU A 30 -16.08 -8.51 2.60
CA GLU A 30 -15.70 -9.84 2.13
C GLU A 30 -14.48 -9.78 1.22
N ARG A 31 -13.49 -10.65 1.47
CA ARG A 31 -12.37 -10.88 0.56
C ARG A 31 -12.51 -12.23 -0.12
N ILE A 32 -12.49 -12.24 -1.45
CA ILE A 32 -12.54 -13.43 -2.30
C ILE A 32 -11.26 -13.55 -3.10
N GLY A 33 -10.45 -14.55 -2.83
CA GLY A 33 -9.23 -14.90 -3.54
C GLY A 33 -9.50 -15.78 -4.75
N THR A 34 -8.76 -15.57 -5.84
CA THR A 34 -8.86 -16.33 -7.09
C THR A 34 -7.60 -17.13 -7.43
N ASP A 35 -6.62 -17.19 -6.52
CA ASP A 35 -5.41 -18.02 -6.65
C ASP A 35 -4.62 -17.77 -7.96
N GLY A 36 -4.57 -16.53 -8.41
CA GLY A 36 -3.88 -16.09 -9.64
C GLY A 36 -4.77 -16.07 -10.88
N ASP A 37 -5.99 -16.61 -10.81
CA ASP A 37 -6.90 -16.65 -11.94
C ASP A 37 -7.61 -15.30 -12.15
N MET A 38 -7.10 -14.53 -13.13
CA MET A 38 -7.65 -13.23 -13.51
C MET A 38 -9.01 -13.34 -14.21
N GLU A 39 -9.28 -14.45 -14.89
CA GLU A 39 -10.55 -14.64 -15.60
C GLU A 39 -11.66 -14.97 -14.61
N LYS A 40 -11.39 -15.86 -13.66
CA LYS A 40 -12.28 -16.11 -12.51
C LYS A 40 -12.59 -14.82 -11.76
N ALA A 41 -11.59 -13.97 -11.53
CA ALA A 41 -11.81 -12.67 -10.91
C ALA A 41 -12.76 -11.78 -11.76
N ALA A 42 -12.55 -11.71 -13.08
CA ALA A 42 -13.43 -10.96 -13.97
C ALA A 42 -14.88 -11.47 -13.98
N GLN A 43 -15.08 -12.79 -13.94
CA GLN A 43 -16.42 -13.36 -13.85
C GLN A 43 -17.10 -13.06 -12.51
N LEU A 44 -16.35 -13.08 -11.39
CA LEU A 44 -16.88 -12.67 -10.09
C LEU A 44 -17.29 -11.20 -10.08
N TYR A 45 -16.49 -10.30 -10.67
CA TYR A 45 -16.86 -8.90 -10.83
C TYR A 45 -18.16 -8.76 -11.63
N LYS A 46 -18.28 -9.48 -12.75
CA LYS A 46 -19.49 -9.49 -13.58
C LYS A 46 -20.73 -9.97 -12.81
N GLU A 47 -20.57 -11.05 -12.03
CA GLU A 47 -21.67 -11.66 -11.28
C GLU A 47 -22.20 -10.74 -10.17
N LEU A 48 -21.28 -10.04 -9.49
CA LEU A 48 -21.58 -9.19 -8.34
C LEU A 48 -21.90 -7.74 -8.72
N ASP A 49 -21.68 -7.32 -9.97
CA ASP A 49 -21.92 -5.95 -10.39
C ASP A 49 -23.38 -5.52 -10.21
N GLY A 50 -23.60 -4.44 -9.46
CA GLY A 50 -24.91 -3.95 -9.07
C GLY A 50 -25.56 -4.68 -7.89
N LYS A 51 -24.87 -5.67 -7.28
CA LYS A 51 -25.32 -6.42 -6.10
C LYS A 51 -24.54 -6.09 -4.82
N VAL A 52 -23.51 -5.27 -4.92
CA VAL A 52 -22.66 -4.81 -3.81
C VAL A 52 -22.41 -3.32 -3.96
N GLU A 53 -22.11 -2.63 -2.86
CA GLU A 53 -21.98 -1.19 -2.82
C GLU A 53 -20.63 -0.70 -3.36
N ALA A 54 -19.58 -1.52 -3.23
CA ALA A 54 -18.25 -1.20 -3.72
C ALA A 54 -17.38 -2.44 -3.92
N PHE A 55 -16.46 -2.35 -4.88
CA PHE A 55 -15.44 -3.34 -5.15
C PHE A 55 -14.05 -2.87 -4.75
N GLY A 56 -13.28 -3.77 -4.15
CA GLY A 56 -11.84 -3.67 -3.97
C GLY A 56 -11.09 -4.61 -4.92
N VAL A 57 -10.02 -4.12 -5.54
CA VAL A 57 -9.07 -4.91 -6.34
C VAL A 57 -7.91 -5.32 -5.44
N GLY A 58 -7.83 -6.61 -5.11
CA GLY A 58 -6.84 -7.11 -4.17
C GLY A 58 -5.66 -7.83 -4.82
N GLY A 59 -4.44 -7.55 -4.36
CA GLY A 59 -3.23 -8.25 -4.83
C GLY A 59 -2.69 -7.75 -6.17
N ALA A 60 -3.33 -6.74 -6.75
CA ALA A 60 -2.85 -5.95 -7.87
C ALA A 60 -3.40 -4.53 -7.74
N ASP A 61 -2.77 -3.58 -8.41
CA ASP A 61 -3.27 -2.22 -8.60
C ASP A 61 -3.78 -2.03 -10.04
N LEU A 62 -4.82 -1.22 -10.22
CA LEU A 62 -5.34 -0.86 -11.54
C LEU A 62 -4.42 0.13 -12.26
N GLY A 63 -3.54 0.78 -11.52
CA GLY A 63 -2.63 1.80 -12.00
C GLY A 63 -1.82 2.39 -10.86
N THR A 64 -0.91 3.28 -11.22
CA THR A 64 -0.12 4.04 -10.26
C THR A 64 -0.51 5.50 -10.36
N MET A 65 -0.83 6.12 -9.22
CA MET A 65 -1.06 7.57 -9.13
C MET A 65 0.23 8.25 -8.73
N VAL A 66 0.74 9.14 -9.59
CA VAL A 66 1.87 10.01 -9.27
C VAL A 66 1.37 11.44 -9.33
N ASP A 67 1.31 12.07 -8.16
CA ASP A 67 0.70 13.38 -7.98
C ASP A 67 -0.77 13.38 -8.46
N GLN A 68 -1.07 14.09 -9.54
CA GLN A 68 -2.41 14.15 -10.12
C GLN A 68 -2.55 13.26 -11.36
N LYS A 69 -1.49 12.55 -11.76
CA LYS A 69 -1.44 11.79 -13.00
C LYS A 69 -1.60 10.30 -12.75
N TRP A 70 -2.62 9.73 -13.38
CA TRP A 70 -2.91 8.31 -13.36
C TRP A 70 -2.17 7.57 -14.49
N TYR A 71 -1.49 6.49 -14.14
CA TYR A 71 -0.80 5.61 -15.07
C TYR A 71 -1.42 4.20 -14.99
N PRO A 72 -2.26 3.79 -15.96
CA PRO A 72 -2.95 2.51 -15.89
C PRO A 72 -2.00 1.33 -16.07
N LEU A 73 -2.24 0.25 -15.31
CA LEU A 73 -1.65 -1.06 -15.52
C LEU A 73 -2.61 -1.88 -16.41
N TYR A 74 -2.41 -1.82 -17.73
CA TYR A 74 -3.36 -2.34 -18.73
C TYR A 74 -3.61 -3.85 -18.59
N SER A 75 -2.60 -4.62 -18.15
CA SER A 75 -2.75 -6.05 -17.91
C SER A 75 -3.77 -6.34 -16.80
N VAL A 76 -3.73 -5.60 -15.70
CA VAL A 76 -4.65 -5.74 -14.55
C VAL A 76 -6.06 -5.26 -14.90
N ASN A 77 -6.19 -4.18 -15.69
CA ASN A 77 -7.50 -3.60 -16.05
C ASN A 77 -8.44 -4.60 -16.76
N LYS A 78 -7.89 -5.62 -17.43
CA LYS A 78 -8.69 -6.72 -18.02
C LYS A 78 -9.54 -7.46 -16.99
N MET A 79 -9.12 -7.46 -15.72
CA MET A 79 -9.85 -8.13 -14.64
C MET A 79 -11.16 -7.42 -14.28
N VAL A 80 -11.22 -6.10 -14.42
CA VAL A 80 -12.39 -5.29 -14.02
C VAL A 80 -13.30 -4.92 -15.20
N ARG A 81 -13.02 -5.46 -16.40
CA ARG A 81 -13.65 -5.06 -17.68
C ARG A 81 -15.17 -5.22 -17.76
N PHE A 82 -15.77 -6.06 -16.90
CA PHE A 82 -17.21 -6.31 -16.90
C PHE A 82 -17.99 -5.44 -15.92
N ILE A 83 -17.32 -4.66 -15.08
CA ILE A 83 -17.96 -3.77 -14.12
C ILE A 83 -18.59 -2.58 -14.88
N GLN A 84 -19.87 -2.33 -14.65
CA GLN A 84 -20.59 -1.20 -15.26
C GLN A 84 -21.25 -0.29 -14.22
N LYS A 85 -21.72 -0.85 -13.10
CA LYS A 85 -22.54 -0.11 -12.12
C LYS A 85 -21.81 0.21 -10.83
N THR A 86 -21.06 -0.75 -10.32
CA THR A 86 -20.48 -0.70 -8.97
C THR A 86 -19.17 0.09 -8.98
N PRO A 87 -18.95 1.02 -8.03
CA PRO A 87 -17.66 1.68 -7.92
C PRO A 87 -16.56 0.68 -7.56
N VAL A 88 -15.41 0.78 -8.24
CA VAL A 88 -14.26 -0.13 -8.05
C VAL A 88 -12.99 0.65 -7.71
N VAL A 89 -12.26 0.21 -6.69
CA VAL A 89 -11.01 0.81 -6.20
C VAL A 89 -9.94 -0.25 -5.98
N ASP A 90 -8.68 0.16 -5.94
CA ASP A 90 -7.51 -0.70 -5.67
C ASP A 90 -6.74 -0.29 -4.40
N GLY A 91 -7.29 0.64 -3.62
CA GLY A 91 -6.64 1.16 -2.42
C GLY A 91 -5.78 2.40 -2.67
N THR A 92 -5.65 2.86 -3.92
CA THR A 92 -4.90 4.08 -4.24
C THR A 92 -5.38 5.29 -3.44
N GLY A 93 -6.69 5.42 -3.19
CA GLY A 93 -7.24 6.52 -2.41
C GLY A 93 -6.74 6.48 -0.97
N LEU A 94 -6.77 5.32 -0.33
CA LEU A 94 -6.24 5.16 1.03
C LEU A 94 -4.72 5.26 1.09
N LYS A 95 -3.98 4.70 0.12
CA LYS A 95 -2.53 4.88 0.02
C LYS A 95 -2.17 6.37 0.00
N ASN A 96 -2.87 7.18 -0.79
CA ASN A 96 -2.57 8.61 -0.93
C ASN A 96 -3.13 9.52 0.17
N THR A 97 -3.91 8.98 1.11
CA THR A 97 -4.49 9.74 2.24
C THR A 97 -3.86 9.33 3.57
N LEU A 98 -3.92 8.04 3.94
CA LEU A 98 -3.33 7.53 5.18
C LEU A 98 -1.80 7.63 5.17
N GLU A 99 -1.16 7.17 4.10
CA GLU A 99 0.30 7.17 4.04
C GLU A 99 0.87 8.59 3.93
N ARG A 100 0.06 9.57 3.53
CA ARG A 100 0.45 10.98 3.48
C ARG A 100 0.66 11.60 4.86
N LYS A 101 0.16 10.95 5.92
CA LYS A 101 0.31 11.36 7.33
C LYS A 101 1.52 10.70 8.04
N LEU A 102 2.21 9.76 7.39
CA LEU A 102 3.22 8.90 8.05
C LEU A 102 4.36 9.69 8.70
N ALA A 103 5.03 10.58 7.97
CA ALA A 103 6.16 11.35 8.47
C ALA A 103 5.74 12.26 9.64
N GLN A 104 4.57 12.90 9.53
CA GLN A 104 4.03 13.76 10.58
C GLN A 104 3.74 12.95 11.86
N VAL A 105 3.20 11.73 11.72
CA VAL A 105 2.94 10.84 12.86
C VAL A 105 4.24 10.30 13.46
N ILE A 106 5.24 9.99 12.63
CA ILE A 106 6.58 9.59 13.08
C ILE A 106 7.22 10.73 13.89
N ASP A 107 7.23 11.94 13.35
CA ASP A 107 7.78 13.12 14.03
C ASP A 107 7.05 13.41 15.35
N ALA A 108 5.71 13.30 15.35
CA ALA A 108 4.93 13.53 16.56
C ALA A 108 5.19 12.48 17.65
N LYS A 109 5.39 11.20 17.29
CA LYS A 109 5.53 10.11 18.27
C LYS A 109 6.97 9.85 18.69
N ILE A 110 7.94 10.01 17.78
CA ILE A 110 9.36 9.68 18.03
C ILE A 110 10.33 10.74 17.48
N GLY A 111 9.89 11.98 17.32
CA GLY A 111 10.71 13.10 16.79
C GLY A 111 12.11 13.21 17.41
N PRO A 112 12.29 13.18 18.75
CA PRO A 112 13.62 13.23 19.36
C PRO A 112 14.58 12.14 18.86
N TYR A 113 14.07 10.92 18.61
CA TYR A 113 14.84 9.82 18.06
C TYR A 113 15.24 10.06 16.60
N ILE A 114 14.32 10.62 15.80
CA ILE A 114 14.58 11.00 14.41
C ILE A 114 15.65 12.09 14.32
N GLU A 115 15.61 13.10 15.20
CA GLU A 115 16.63 14.16 15.22
C GLU A 115 18.00 13.64 15.63
N GLU A 116 18.07 12.76 16.63
CA GLU A 116 19.32 12.12 17.07
C GLU A 116 19.97 11.29 15.94
N LYS A 117 19.16 10.51 15.20
CA LYS A 117 19.66 9.64 14.12
C LYS A 117 19.79 10.35 12.77
N GLY A 118 19.17 11.51 12.62
CA GLY A 118 19.09 12.30 11.39
C GLY A 118 17.87 11.94 10.53
N ARG A 119 17.25 12.96 9.93
CA ARG A 119 16.07 12.88 9.06
C ARG A 119 16.35 12.27 7.68
N LYS A 120 16.80 11.02 7.62
CA LYS A 120 17.09 10.29 6.37
C LYS A 120 16.08 9.18 6.15
N VAL A 121 15.46 9.15 4.98
CA VAL A 121 14.50 8.11 4.60
C VAL A 121 14.88 7.44 3.29
N PHE A 122 14.89 6.12 3.29
CA PHE A 122 14.95 5.32 2.07
C PHE A 122 13.58 4.75 1.75
N VAL A 123 12.97 5.19 0.66
CA VAL A 123 11.70 4.68 0.17
C VAL A 123 11.97 3.69 -0.95
N THR A 124 11.54 2.44 -0.80
CA THR A 124 11.88 1.38 -1.77
C THR A 124 11.31 1.67 -3.16
N LEU A 125 10.03 2.05 -3.25
CA LEU A 125 9.32 2.39 -4.49
C LEU A 125 8.50 3.66 -4.26
N GLY A 126 9.07 4.82 -4.57
CA GLY A 126 8.45 6.11 -4.33
C GLY A 126 7.26 6.42 -5.25
N VAL A 127 7.31 5.94 -6.50
CA VAL A 127 6.22 6.07 -7.48
C VAL A 127 4.99 5.25 -7.08
N ASP A 128 5.19 4.00 -6.63
CA ASP A 128 4.10 3.14 -6.13
C ASP A 128 3.46 3.70 -4.84
N ARG A 129 4.31 4.18 -3.92
CA ARG A 129 3.90 4.68 -2.61
C ARG A 129 3.89 6.20 -2.56
N TRP A 130 3.19 6.82 -3.51
CA TRP A 130 3.20 8.27 -3.66
C TRP A 130 2.76 9.02 -2.39
N GLY A 131 1.78 8.48 -1.64
CA GLY A 131 1.38 9.02 -0.34
C GLY A 131 2.53 9.09 0.65
N MET A 132 3.26 7.97 0.84
CA MET A 132 4.47 7.94 1.69
C MET A 132 5.52 8.93 1.20
N THR A 133 5.81 8.92 -0.11
CA THR A 133 6.78 9.81 -0.75
C THR A 133 6.49 11.27 -0.44
N LYS A 134 5.25 11.70 -0.64
CA LYS A 134 4.81 13.05 -0.33
C LYS A 134 4.93 13.36 1.16
N SER A 135 4.53 12.44 2.03
CA SER A 135 4.62 12.62 3.49
C SER A 135 6.02 13.00 3.93
N PHE A 136 7.04 12.25 3.50
CA PHE A 136 8.43 12.50 3.88
C PHE A 136 9.06 13.72 3.20
N LEU A 137 8.79 13.94 1.91
CA LEU A 137 9.27 15.13 1.20
C LEU A 137 8.70 16.41 1.84
N ASP A 138 7.40 16.43 2.13
CA ASP A 138 6.72 17.58 2.74
C ASP A 138 7.18 17.81 4.19
N ALA A 139 7.63 16.76 4.89
CA ALA A 139 8.23 16.84 6.23
C ALA A 139 9.74 17.19 6.22
N GLY A 140 10.33 17.44 5.05
CA GLY A 140 11.73 17.88 4.94
C GLY A 140 12.78 16.80 5.22
N TYR A 141 12.44 15.52 5.05
CA TYR A 141 13.42 14.45 5.15
C TYR A 141 14.38 14.45 3.94
N ASP A 142 15.63 14.07 4.18
CA ASP A 142 16.57 13.67 3.14
C ASP A 142 16.13 12.32 2.57
N CYS A 143 15.43 12.39 1.44
CA CYS A 143 14.80 11.25 0.79
C CYS A 143 15.72 10.61 -0.25
N ALA A 144 15.83 9.28 -0.21
CA ALA A 144 16.35 8.47 -1.31
C ALA A 144 15.29 7.49 -1.78
N PHE A 145 15.00 7.49 -3.08
CA PHE A 145 13.96 6.69 -3.72
C PHE A 145 14.60 5.60 -4.57
N GLY A 146 14.26 4.34 -4.27
CA GLY A 146 14.82 3.14 -4.89
C GLY A 146 14.20 2.72 -6.21
N ASP A 147 13.31 3.51 -6.81
CA ASP A 147 12.52 3.16 -8.00
C ASP A 147 13.36 2.62 -9.16
N LEU A 148 14.49 3.26 -9.47
CA LEU A 148 15.40 2.81 -10.52
C LEU A 148 16.12 1.50 -10.17
N MET A 149 16.49 1.34 -8.90
CA MET A 149 17.21 0.18 -8.39
C MET A 149 16.37 -1.08 -8.40
N PHE A 150 15.09 -0.90 -8.15
CA PHE A 150 14.14 -1.98 -7.90
C PHE A 150 13.24 -2.24 -9.09
N GLY A 151 12.83 -1.19 -9.80
CA GLY A 151 12.07 -1.30 -11.04
C GLY A 151 12.93 -1.63 -12.27
N LEU A 152 14.15 -1.06 -12.37
CA LEU A 152 15.01 -1.21 -13.56
C LEU A 152 16.37 -1.87 -13.28
N GLY A 153 16.71 -2.17 -12.02
CA GLY A 153 18.00 -2.76 -11.66
C GLY A 153 19.19 -1.80 -11.75
N LEU A 154 18.95 -0.49 -11.87
CA LEU A 154 20.00 0.53 -12.03
C LEU A 154 20.48 1.04 -10.66
N PRO A 155 21.80 1.17 -10.41
CA PRO A 155 22.35 1.42 -9.08
C PRO A 155 22.24 2.87 -8.57
N PHE A 156 21.24 3.63 -9.03
CA PHE A 156 21.05 5.06 -8.74
C PHE A 156 19.74 5.30 -8.00
N VAL A 157 19.76 6.20 -7.01
CA VAL A 157 18.57 6.68 -6.32
C VAL A 157 18.09 7.98 -6.95
N VAL A 158 16.80 8.26 -6.76
CA VAL A 158 16.21 9.58 -7.01
C VAL A 158 16.02 10.28 -5.65
N HIS A 159 16.11 11.60 -5.60
CA HIS A 159 16.00 12.35 -4.34
C HIS A 159 14.84 13.35 -4.31
N THR A 160 14.28 13.74 -5.47
CA THR A 160 13.34 14.84 -5.55
C THR A 160 12.02 14.42 -6.18
N GLU A 161 10.96 15.12 -5.77
CA GLU A 161 9.62 14.97 -6.36
C GLU A 161 9.65 15.13 -7.89
N ARG A 162 10.36 16.16 -8.38
CA ARG A 162 10.47 16.45 -9.81
C ARG A 162 11.08 15.27 -10.57
N ALA A 163 12.14 14.68 -10.04
CA ALA A 163 12.81 13.56 -10.68
C ALA A 163 11.94 12.29 -10.68
N LEU A 164 11.15 12.03 -9.62
CA LEU A 164 10.16 10.94 -9.61
C LEU A 164 9.07 11.15 -10.66
N LYS A 165 8.55 12.38 -10.79
CA LYS A 165 7.55 12.71 -11.83
C LYS A 165 8.09 12.51 -13.24
N ILE A 166 9.34 12.89 -13.48
CA ILE A 166 10.03 12.65 -14.77
C ILE A 166 10.18 11.15 -14.99
N LEU A 167 10.67 10.41 -14.00
CA LEU A 167 10.85 8.97 -14.07
C LEU A 167 9.53 8.27 -14.41
N ALA A 168 8.46 8.57 -13.68
CA ALA A 168 7.14 8.00 -13.93
C ALA A 168 6.64 8.34 -15.35
N THR A 169 6.84 9.58 -15.81
CA THR A 169 6.45 9.99 -17.16
C THR A 169 7.16 9.22 -18.26
N LEU A 170 8.45 8.88 -18.07
CA LEU A 170 9.23 8.14 -19.05
C LEU A 170 8.97 6.62 -19.00
N VAL A 171 8.87 6.06 -17.78
CA VAL A 171 8.87 4.60 -17.58
C VAL A 171 7.45 4.03 -17.62
N MET A 172 6.48 4.68 -16.99
CA MET A 172 5.14 4.10 -16.83
C MET A 172 4.36 3.85 -18.13
N PRO A 173 4.52 4.62 -19.23
CA PRO A 173 3.90 4.26 -20.50
C PRO A 173 4.34 2.88 -21.02
N ILE A 174 5.56 2.46 -20.71
CA ILE A 174 6.08 1.14 -21.08
C ILE A 174 5.71 0.12 -20.00
N ALA A 175 6.04 0.41 -18.74
CA ALA A 175 5.83 -0.51 -17.62
C ALA A 175 4.34 -0.88 -17.45
N GLY A 176 3.42 0.07 -17.64
CA GLY A 176 1.99 -0.19 -17.52
C GLY A 176 1.42 -1.15 -18.58
N ARG A 177 2.17 -1.40 -19.66
CA ARG A 177 1.79 -2.35 -20.73
C ARG A 177 2.45 -3.72 -20.58
N LEU A 178 3.32 -3.91 -19.58
CA LEU A 178 3.96 -5.19 -19.35
C LEU A 178 2.95 -6.27 -18.91
N PRO A 179 3.24 -7.56 -19.19
CA PRO A 179 2.44 -8.66 -18.70
C PRO A 179 2.30 -8.63 -17.18
N PHE A 180 1.15 -9.11 -16.69
CA PHE A 180 0.83 -9.10 -15.26
C PHE A 180 1.93 -9.77 -14.41
N GLU A 181 2.42 -10.93 -14.84
CA GLU A 181 3.44 -11.74 -14.16
C GLU A 181 4.79 -11.04 -14.01
N TRP A 182 5.08 -10.03 -14.85
CA TRP A 182 6.33 -9.28 -14.80
C TRP A 182 6.25 -8.11 -13.82
N VAL A 183 5.06 -7.55 -13.65
CA VAL A 183 4.80 -6.42 -12.74
C VAL A 183 4.55 -6.93 -11.33
N TYR A 184 3.90 -8.08 -11.19
CA TYR A 184 3.55 -8.67 -9.91
C TYR A 184 4.15 -10.07 -9.77
N PRO A 185 5.14 -10.26 -8.88
CA PRO A 185 5.60 -11.61 -8.55
C PRO A 185 4.45 -12.34 -7.88
N THR A 186 4.04 -13.50 -8.38
CA THR A 186 2.95 -14.31 -7.77
C THR A 186 3.48 -15.55 -7.06
N GLY A 187 2.77 -15.99 -6.02
CA GLY A 187 3.03 -17.28 -5.37
C GLY A 187 4.31 -17.29 -4.53
N LYS A 188 5.02 -18.43 -4.52
CA LYS A 188 6.17 -18.69 -3.63
C LYS A 188 7.38 -17.77 -3.88
N GLU A 189 7.49 -17.19 -5.07
CA GLU A 189 8.56 -16.25 -5.40
C GLU A 189 8.49 -14.98 -4.54
N GLN A 190 7.33 -14.64 -3.98
CA GLN A 190 7.16 -13.55 -3.03
C GLN A 190 8.02 -13.77 -1.78
N ASP A 191 7.98 -14.96 -1.17
CA ASP A 191 8.58 -15.21 0.14
C ASP A 191 10.12 -15.33 0.12
N ARG A 192 10.74 -15.32 -1.07
CA ARG A 192 12.19 -15.43 -1.21
C ARG A 192 12.87 -14.10 -0.83
N ARG A 193 13.66 -14.13 0.24
CA ARG A 193 14.56 -13.01 0.60
C ARG A 193 15.76 -12.96 -0.34
N ILE A 194 16.01 -11.78 -0.89
CA ILE A 194 17.14 -11.46 -1.77
C ILE A 194 17.64 -10.06 -1.37
N PRO A 195 18.42 -9.93 -0.28
CA PRO A 195 18.96 -8.66 0.15
C PRO A 195 19.68 -7.93 -0.99
N LYS A 196 19.37 -6.65 -1.18
CA LYS A 196 19.95 -5.82 -2.24
C LYS A 196 20.08 -4.39 -1.75
N TRP A 197 21.12 -3.71 -2.25
CA TRP A 197 21.30 -2.27 -2.04
C TRP A 197 21.41 -1.86 -0.57
N GLU A 198 21.97 -2.72 0.26
CA GLU A 198 22.06 -2.60 1.72
C GLU A 198 22.62 -1.25 2.18
N LYS A 199 23.53 -0.64 1.40
CA LYS A 199 24.08 0.69 1.67
C LYS A 199 23.01 1.75 1.96
N TYR A 200 21.85 1.69 1.28
CA TYR A 200 20.78 2.68 1.49
C TYR A 200 19.91 2.34 2.70
N TYR A 201 19.70 1.06 2.99
CA TYR A 201 19.07 0.61 4.24
C TYR A 201 19.91 1.03 5.46
N GLN A 202 21.24 0.92 5.36
CA GLN A 202 22.17 1.33 6.41
C GLN A 202 22.26 2.85 6.56
N TRP A 203 22.27 3.58 5.44
CA TRP A 203 22.31 5.05 5.43
C TRP A 203 21.05 5.69 6.02
N ALA A 204 19.87 5.10 5.79
CA ALA A 204 18.61 5.66 6.23
C ALA A 204 18.35 5.46 7.73
N THR A 205 17.65 6.40 8.35
CA THR A 205 17.05 6.23 9.68
C THR A 205 15.72 5.53 9.56
N VAL A 206 14.91 5.96 8.58
CA VAL A 206 13.60 5.40 8.27
C VAL A 206 13.68 4.63 6.94
N VAL A 207 13.22 3.40 6.90
CA VAL A 207 12.98 2.68 5.65
C VAL A 207 11.49 2.58 5.42
N ALA A 208 11.03 3.11 4.30
CA ALA A 208 9.62 3.20 3.97
C ALA A 208 9.25 2.47 2.67
N GLY A 209 8.01 2.01 2.57
CA GLY A 209 7.49 1.34 1.38
C GLY A 209 6.56 0.17 1.69
N ASP A 210 6.31 -0.67 0.70
CA ASP A 210 5.52 -1.88 0.89
C ASP A 210 6.24 -2.92 1.77
N CYS A 211 5.52 -3.53 2.72
CA CYS A 211 6.09 -4.48 3.67
C CYS A 211 6.73 -5.68 2.98
N HIS A 212 6.11 -6.19 1.92
CA HIS A 212 6.63 -7.31 1.17
C HIS A 212 7.97 -6.94 0.54
N TYR A 213 8.01 -5.76 -0.08
CA TYR A 213 9.18 -5.25 -0.77
C TYR A 213 10.34 -4.94 0.17
N ILE A 214 10.07 -4.34 1.34
CA ILE A 214 11.07 -4.10 2.38
C ILE A 214 11.68 -5.43 2.86
N LYS A 215 10.86 -6.38 3.32
CA LYS A 215 11.34 -7.67 3.85
C LYS A 215 12.16 -8.47 2.85
N ARG A 216 11.77 -8.41 1.58
CA ARG A 216 12.44 -9.10 0.48
C ARG A 216 13.89 -8.63 0.31
N HIS A 217 14.14 -7.34 0.45
CA HIS A 217 15.41 -6.72 0.05
C HIS A 217 16.23 -6.13 1.19
N MET A 218 15.67 -5.99 2.39
CA MET A 218 16.42 -5.52 3.54
C MET A 218 17.51 -6.51 3.98
N PRO A 219 18.64 -6.02 4.51
CA PRO A 219 19.66 -6.86 5.14
C PRO A 219 19.14 -7.55 6.41
N ASP A 220 19.90 -8.53 6.91
CA ASP A 220 19.57 -9.30 8.13
C ASP A 220 19.71 -8.48 9.42
N ARG A 221 20.36 -7.31 9.34
CA ARG A 221 20.54 -6.39 10.45
C ARG A 221 20.05 -5.00 10.10
N MET A 222 19.07 -4.57 10.87
CA MET A 222 18.34 -3.30 10.79
C MET A 222 18.34 -2.61 12.16
N ASP A 223 19.44 -2.77 12.90
CA ASP A 223 19.59 -2.27 14.28
C ASP A 223 19.27 -0.79 14.38
N GLY A 224 18.34 -0.43 15.27
CA GLY A 224 17.97 0.96 15.52
C GLY A 224 17.13 1.59 14.41
N LYS A 225 16.79 0.88 13.33
CA LYS A 225 16.04 1.45 12.21
C LYS A 225 14.56 1.62 12.55
N VAL A 226 13.95 2.57 11.87
CA VAL A 226 12.49 2.75 11.85
C VAL A 226 11.97 2.17 10.55
N ILE A 227 11.01 1.26 10.61
CA ILE A 227 10.29 0.77 9.42
C ILE A 227 8.94 1.49 9.34
N ALA A 228 8.64 2.09 8.20
CA ALA A 228 7.35 2.74 7.90
C ALA A 228 6.68 2.03 6.72
N THR A 229 5.63 1.25 6.99
CA THR A 229 5.07 0.30 6.03
C THR A 229 3.55 0.26 6.04
N ASN A 230 2.94 -0.53 5.16
CA ASN A 230 1.50 -0.60 4.94
C ASN A 230 0.79 -1.63 5.81
N THR A 231 0.90 -2.90 5.47
CA THR A 231 0.16 -4.01 6.07
C THR A 231 1.16 -5.02 6.57
N THR A 232 1.06 -5.36 7.86
CA THR A 232 1.96 -6.30 8.53
C THR A 232 1.17 -7.47 9.10
N THR A 233 1.77 -8.66 9.05
CA THR A 233 1.34 -9.84 9.80
C THR A 233 2.18 -9.96 11.08
N GLN A 234 1.75 -10.83 11.99
CA GLN A 234 2.51 -11.12 13.21
C GLN A 234 3.94 -11.61 12.86
N ALA A 235 4.06 -12.55 11.93
CA ALA A 235 5.36 -13.04 11.44
C ALA A 235 6.27 -11.92 10.89
N ASP A 236 5.71 -10.87 10.29
CA ASP A 236 6.48 -9.71 9.82
C ASP A 236 7.05 -8.91 11.00
N ILE A 237 6.22 -8.68 12.03
CA ILE A 237 6.60 -7.99 13.25
C ILE A 237 7.73 -8.75 13.97
N GLU A 238 7.60 -10.06 14.12
CA GLU A 238 8.67 -10.89 14.71
C GLU A 238 9.96 -10.86 13.90
N MET A 239 9.88 -10.92 12.57
CA MET A 239 11.06 -10.81 11.70
C MET A 239 11.76 -9.46 11.89
N PHE A 240 11.00 -8.35 11.89
CA PHE A 240 11.57 -7.02 12.13
C PHE A 240 12.22 -6.92 13.50
N ARG A 241 11.59 -7.48 14.55
CA ARG A 241 12.17 -7.52 15.89
C ARG A 241 13.48 -8.30 15.90
N GLN A 242 13.50 -9.50 15.32
CA GLN A 242 14.71 -10.34 15.24
C GLN A 242 15.87 -9.66 14.52
N PHE A 243 15.57 -8.79 13.54
CA PHE A 243 16.59 -8.09 12.77
C PHE A 243 17.00 -6.75 13.40
N GLY A 244 16.54 -6.45 14.63
CA GLY A 244 16.97 -5.28 15.39
C GLY A 244 16.24 -3.97 15.06
N VAL A 245 15.14 -4.01 14.30
CA VAL A 245 14.30 -2.82 14.06
C VAL A 245 13.84 -2.26 15.41
N LYS A 246 13.97 -0.94 15.60
CA LYS A 246 13.57 -0.25 16.85
C LYS A 246 12.09 0.08 16.84
N TYR A 247 11.62 0.75 15.80
CA TYR A 247 10.23 1.19 15.67
C TYR A 247 9.62 0.70 14.36
N LEU A 248 8.36 0.28 14.43
CA LEU A 248 7.53 -0.09 13.29
C LEU A 248 6.30 0.82 13.25
N PHE A 249 6.12 1.52 12.13
CA PHE A 249 4.92 2.25 11.79
C PHE A 249 4.15 1.51 10.71
N THR A 250 2.89 1.16 10.99
CA THR A 250 1.99 0.49 10.05
C THR A 250 0.87 1.45 9.67
N SER A 251 0.77 1.84 8.40
CA SER A 251 -0.21 2.84 7.93
C SER A 251 -1.63 2.32 7.83
N THR A 252 -1.80 1.02 7.56
CA THR A 252 -3.13 0.42 7.40
C THR A 252 -3.64 -0.06 8.75
N PRO A 253 -4.82 0.40 9.21
CA PRO A 253 -5.37 -0.01 10.50
C PRO A 253 -5.55 -1.54 10.62
N VAL A 254 -5.39 -2.04 11.85
CA VAL A 254 -5.73 -3.41 12.22
C VAL A 254 -7.17 -3.45 12.71
N LEU A 255 -8.02 -4.26 12.09
CA LEU A 255 -9.41 -4.48 12.49
C LEU A 255 -9.60 -5.95 12.85
N ASP A 256 -10.17 -6.22 14.03
CA ASP A 256 -10.39 -7.60 14.51
C ASP A 256 -9.09 -8.45 14.47
N GLY A 257 -8.00 -7.87 14.98
CA GLY A 257 -6.68 -8.52 15.06
C GLY A 257 -6.00 -8.79 13.72
N ARG A 258 -6.54 -8.33 12.57
CA ARG A 258 -5.89 -8.44 11.26
C ARG A 258 -5.99 -7.14 10.47
N SER A 259 -4.97 -6.84 9.69
CA SER A 259 -5.02 -5.72 8.75
C SER A 259 -5.70 -6.18 7.44
N PHE A 260 -6.78 -5.49 7.07
CA PHE A 260 -7.33 -5.60 5.71
C PHE A 260 -6.56 -4.67 4.79
N GLY A 261 -6.29 -5.11 3.56
CA GLY A 261 -5.59 -4.28 2.59
C GLY A 261 -6.33 -2.98 2.29
N THR A 262 -5.59 -1.95 1.86
CA THR A 262 -6.14 -0.62 1.55
C THR A 262 -7.28 -0.66 0.54
N ASN A 263 -7.24 -1.57 -0.45
CA ASN A 263 -8.35 -1.77 -1.40
C ASN A 263 -9.67 -2.11 -0.71
N MET A 264 -9.63 -2.97 0.31
CA MET A 264 -10.82 -3.43 1.00
C MET A 264 -11.36 -2.36 1.93
N MET A 265 -10.47 -1.70 2.66
CA MET A 265 -10.83 -0.59 3.53
C MET A 265 -11.40 0.59 2.73
N GLU A 266 -10.84 0.91 1.57
CA GLU A 266 -11.36 1.97 0.70
C GLU A 266 -12.74 1.59 0.16
N ALA A 267 -12.95 0.34 -0.26
CA ALA A 267 -14.26 -0.16 -0.67
C ALA A 267 -15.29 -0.09 0.47
N ALA A 268 -14.89 -0.43 1.71
CA ALA A 268 -15.77 -0.32 2.87
C ALA A 268 -16.18 1.14 3.15
N LEU A 269 -15.24 2.09 3.05
CA LEU A 269 -15.54 3.52 3.19
C LEU A 269 -16.48 4.03 2.10
N ILE A 270 -16.27 3.61 0.84
CA ILE A 270 -17.20 3.94 -0.27
C ILE A 270 -18.59 3.37 0.01
N ALA A 271 -18.68 2.13 0.48
CA ALA A 271 -19.94 1.47 0.78
C ALA A 271 -20.73 2.23 1.86
N ILE A 272 -20.09 2.55 2.99
CA ILE A 272 -20.77 3.28 4.08
C ILE A 272 -21.11 4.72 3.69
N ALA A 273 -20.31 5.38 2.85
CA ALA A 273 -20.61 6.72 2.37
C ALA A 273 -21.85 6.78 1.46
N GLY A 274 -22.22 5.67 0.81
CA GLY A 274 -23.46 5.56 0.03
C GLY A 274 -23.53 6.47 -1.21
N LYS A 275 -22.40 7.00 -1.68
CA LYS A 275 -22.35 7.95 -2.81
C LYS A 275 -22.34 7.29 -4.19
N GLY A 276 -22.20 5.96 -4.27
CA GLY A 276 -22.18 5.22 -5.54
C GLY A 276 -21.00 5.56 -6.46
N ARG A 277 -19.93 6.16 -5.91
CA ARG A 277 -18.72 6.57 -6.64
C ARG A 277 -17.49 6.49 -5.74
N LYS A 278 -16.30 6.59 -6.34
CA LYS A 278 -15.06 6.82 -5.59
C LYS A 278 -15.17 8.08 -4.74
N LEU A 279 -14.61 8.03 -3.54
CA LEU A 279 -14.50 9.19 -2.66
C LEU A 279 -13.32 10.07 -3.06
N THR A 280 -13.45 11.38 -2.85
CA THR A 280 -12.32 12.31 -2.97
C THR A 280 -11.36 12.12 -1.79
N TYR A 281 -10.14 12.65 -1.90
CA TYR A 281 -9.18 12.61 -0.79
C TYR A 281 -9.69 13.36 0.44
N ASP A 282 -10.40 14.47 0.27
CA ASP A 282 -10.98 15.22 1.39
C ASP A 282 -12.10 14.42 2.08
N GLU A 283 -12.97 13.76 1.31
CA GLU A 283 -14.00 12.87 1.86
C GLU A 283 -13.38 11.69 2.62
N LEU A 284 -12.34 11.07 2.06
CA LEU A 284 -11.59 10.01 2.74
C LEU A 284 -10.94 10.53 4.03
N ASN A 285 -10.25 11.67 3.99
CA ASN A 285 -9.61 12.26 5.17
C ASN A 285 -10.61 12.52 6.30
N GLN A 286 -11.76 13.13 6.00
CA GLN A 286 -12.82 13.38 6.99
C GLN A 286 -13.30 12.09 7.65
N MET A 287 -13.55 11.04 6.85
CA MET A 287 -14.00 9.75 7.38
C MET A 287 -12.92 9.08 8.23
N LEU A 288 -11.65 9.13 7.80
CA LEU A 288 -10.52 8.57 8.54
C LEU A 288 -10.33 9.29 9.88
N ASP A 289 -10.47 10.61 9.91
CA ASP A 289 -10.36 11.40 11.14
C ASP A 289 -11.49 11.05 12.13
N GLN A 290 -12.72 10.91 11.64
CA GLN A 290 -13.86 10.47 12.46
C GLN A 290 -13.71 9.05 13.00
N LEU A 291 -13.09 8.16 12.22
CA LEU A 291 -12.79 6.79 12.63
C LEU A 291 -11.56 6.69 13.56
N GLY A 292 -10.78 7.76 13.71
CA GLY A 292 -9.50 7.73 14.41
C GLY A 292 -8.47 6.83 13.72
N PHE A 293 -8.58 6.66 12.40
CA PHE A 293 -7.66 5.83 11.63
C PHE A 293 -6.38 6.60 11.32
N GLU A 294 -5.30 6.20 11.98
CA GLU A 294 -3.96 6.76 11.79
C GLU A 294 -2.89 5.66 11.74
N PRO A 295 -1.70 5.96 11.19
CA PRO A 295 -0.54 5.08 11.32
C PRO A 295 -0.23 4.69 12.77
N GLN A 296 -0.09 3.38 13.01
CA GLN A 296 0.13 2.80 14.33
C GLN A 296 1.62 2.60 14.59
N LEU A 297 2.08 2.99 15.79
CA LEU A 297 3.46 2.79 16.27
C LEU A 297 3.55 1.52 17.11
N GLN A 298 4.56 0.70 16.84
CA GLN A 298 5.02 -0.38 17.71
C GLN A 298 6.52 -0.23 17.96
N GLU A 299 6.94 -0.20 19.23
CA GLU A 299 8.34 -0.34 19.61
C GLU A 299 8.67 -1.84 19.69
N LEU A 300 9.72 -2.27 19.00
CA LEU A 300 10.05 -3.69 18.84
C LEU A 300 11.27 -4.12 19.66
N ASN A 301 12.28 -3.25 19.74
CA ASN A 301 13.51 -3.35 20.54
C ASN A 301 13.77 -1.99 21.17
#